data_AF-A0A3D2K1M6-F1
#
_entry.id   AF-A0A3D2K1M6-F1
#
_cell.length_a   1.000
_cell.length_b   1.000
_cell.length_c   1.000
_cell.angle_alpha   90.00
_cell.angle_beta   90.00
_cell.angle_gamma   90.00
#
_symmetry.space_group_name_H-M   'P 1'
#
loop_
_entity.id
_entity.type
_entity.pdbx_description
1 polymer ?
#
loop_
_entity_poly.entity_id
_entity_poly.type
_entity_poly.pdbx_seq_one_letter_code
_entity_poly.pdbx_strand_id
1 'polypeptide(L)'
;EVVAQVVDDYIPPQSVPEQWDVAGLEESIKTEFNTSQPIQQWLDEDDQLYEDQLKAKLTDILEKEYENKAEAVGENMRLFEKQITLQILDGLWKDHLATMDHLRQGIFLRSYGGKNPRQEYKREAFALFTELLDHLQREAIKVLSHVKIRQEDPADAIERKRREEAAREKMNFQHQEVSALSDGAEAGAAAAQGQGAGQQGNPQQQSKQSPFVRDVPKVGRNDPCPCGSGKKYKQCHGKIA
;
A
#
# COMPACT_ATOMS: atom_id res chain seq x y z
N GLU A 1 -7.73 -22.86 -18.58
CA GLU A 1 -7.24 -22.21 -19.82
C GLU A 1 -5.96 -21.44 -19.59
N VAL A 2 -5.94 -20.40 -18.75
CA VAL A 2 -4.72 -19.63 -18.41
C VAL A 2 -3.53 -20.52 -18.04
N VAL A 3 -3.74 -21.49 -17.13
CA VAL A 3 -2.70 -22.45 -16.72
C VAL A 3 -2.15 -23.24 -17.90
N ALA A 4 -3.02 -23.68 -18.81
CA ALA A 4 -2.61 -24.44 -19.98
C ALA A 4 -1.76 -23.57 -20.92
N GLN A 5 -2.14 -22.30 -21.14
CA GLN A 5 -1.36 -21.39 -21.97
C GLN A 5 0.02 -21.10 -21.35
N VAL A 6 0.10 -20.90 -20.03
CA VAL A 6 1.39 -20.72 -19.34
C VAL A 6 2.26 -21.96 -19.48
N VAL A 7 1.69 -23.16 -19.38
CA VAL A 7 2.44 -24.41 -19.63
C VAL A 7 2.88 -24.50 -21.08
N ASP A 8 2.01 -24.17 -22.05
CA ASP A 8 2.31 -24.21 -23.49
C ASP A 8 3.47 -23.29 -23.89
N ASP A 9 3.64 -22.16 -23.18
CA ASP A 9 4.72 -21.20 -23.43
C ASP A 9 6.12 -21.80 -23.14
N TYR A 10 6.22 -22.80 -22.24
CA TYR A 10 7.49 -23.46 -21.86
C TYR A 10 7.57 -24.94 -22.27
N ILE A 11 6.43 -25.58 -22.47
CA ILE A 11 6.26 -26.98 -22.86
C ILE A 11 5.32 -26.98 -24.07
N PRO A 12 5.87 -26.86 -25.30
CA PRO A 12 5.04 -26.79 -26.49
C PRO A 12 4.20 -28.05 -26.68
N PRO A 13 3.00 -27.94 -27.28
CA PRO A 13 2.12 -29.08 -27.46
C PRO A 13 2.75 -30.16 -28.34
N GLN A 14 2.65 -31.42 -27.90
CA GLN A 14 3.25 -32.59 -28.58
C GLN A 14 4.78 -32.53 -28.73
N SER A 15 5.47 -31.86 -27.82
CA SER A 15 6.93 -31.80 -27.78
C SER A 15 7.56 -33.01 -27.06
N VAL A 16 8.85 -33.23 -27.30
CA VAL A 16 9.64 -34.23 -26.58
C VAL A 16 10.17 -33.65 -25.26
N PRO A 17 10.37 -34.46 -24.19
CA PRO A 17 10.84 -33.98 -22.89
C PRO A 17 12.14 -33.17 -22.92
N GLU A 18 13.01 -33.42 -23.90
CA GLU A 18 14.27 -32.68 -24.08
C GLU A 18 14.08 -31.21 -24.48
N GLN A 19 12.90 -30.84 -25.00
CA GLN A 19 12.56 -29.48 -25.40
C GLN A 19 11.88 -28.68 -24.30
N TRP A 20 11.63 -29.29 -23.14
CA TRP A 20 10.87 -28.67 -22.06
C TRP A 20 11.76 -27.73 -21.24
N ASP A 21 11.34 -26.48 -21.10
CA ASP A 21 11.98 -25.54 -20.18
C ASP A 21 11.29 -25.60 -18.81
N VAL A 22 11.60 -26.66 -18.05
CA VAL A 22 11.00 -26.89 -16.72
C VAL A 22 11.41 -25.80 -15.73
N ALA A 23 12.66 -25.33 -15.80
CA ALA A 23 13.15 -24.28 -14.90
C ALA A 23 12.45 -22.94 -15.15
N GLY A 24 12.24 -22.57 -16.42
CA GLY A 24 11.46 -21.40 -16.80
C GLY A 24 10.00 -21.51 -16.35
N LEU A 25 9.39 -22.68 -16.49
CA LEU A 25 8.03 -22.95 -16.05
C LEU A 25 7.87 -22.78 -14.53
N GLU A 26 8.78 -23.34 -13.73
CA GLU A 26 8.74 -23.20 -12.25
C GLU A 26 8.82 -21.73 -11.80
N GLU A 27 9.71 -20.94 -12.40
CA GLU A 27 9.84 -19.52 -12.07
C GLU A 27 8.63 -18.69 -12.56
N SER A 28 8.08 -19.04 -13.72
CA SER A 28 6.87 -18.41 -14.25
C SER A 28 5.67 -18.68 -13.34
N ILE A 29 5.48 -19.93 -12.89
CA ILE A 29 4.40 -20.30 -11.97
C ILE A 29 4.53 -19.56 -10.65
N LYS A 30 5.75 -19.42 -10.14
CA LYS A 30 6.01 -18.62 -8.93
C LYS A 30 5.69 -17.14 -9.14
N THR A 31 6.00 -16.59 -10.30
CA THR A 31 5.78 -15.17 -10.62
C THR A 31 4.31 -14.86 -10.92
N GLU A 32 3.57 -15.78 -11.53
CA GLU A 32 2.17 -15.57 -11.92
C GLU A 32 1.18 -16.02 -10.85
N PHE A 33 1.42 -17.18 -10.22
CA PHE A 33 0.50 -17.75 -9.25
C PHE A 33 0.96 -17.61 -7.80
N ASN A 34 2.19 -17.13 -7.55
CA ASN A 34 2.77 -17.02 -6.21
C ASN A 34 2.82 -18.38 -5.47
N THR A 35 3.08 -19.44 -6.23
CA THR A 35 3.15 -20.82 -5.75
C THR A 35 4.46 -21.47 -6.23
N SER A 36 5.12 -22.22 -5.35
CA SER A 36 6.35 -22.94 -5.68
C SER A 36 6.04 -24.43 -5.81
N GLN A 37 6.13 -24.97 -7.02
CA GLN A 37 5.90 -26.38 -7.30
C GLN A 37 7.19 -27.05 -7.83
N PRO A 38 7.60 -28.20 -7.29
CA PRO A 38 8.79 -28.91 -7.76
C PRO A 38 8.43 -29.78 -8.98
N ILE A 39 8.27 -29.15 -10.13
CA ILE A 39 7.85 -29.81 -11.37
C ILE A 39 8.93 -30.76 -11.85
N GLN A 40 10.20 -30.37 -11.72
CA GLN A 40 11.32 -31.25 -12.09
C GLN A 40 11.25 -32.58 -11.33
N GLN A 41 10.95 -32.54 -10.03
CA GLN A 41 10.85 -33.76 -9.21
C GLN A 41 9.69 -34.65 -9.67
N TRP A 42 8.56 -34.06 -10.06
CA TRP A 42 7.42 -34.85 -10.56
C TRP A 42 7.74 -35.56 -11.86
N LEU A 43 8.54 -34.93 -12.72
CA LEU A 43 8.98 -35.53 -13.99
C LEU A 43 10.04 -36.60 -13.77
N ASP A 44 10.92 -36.44 -12.78
CA ASP A 44 11.92 -37.44 -12.43
C ASP A 44 11.29 -38.67 -11.75
N GLU A 45 10.17 -38.50 -11.03
CA GLU A 45 9.45 -39.59 -10.34
C GLU A 45 8.49 -40.38 -11.24
N ASP A 46 7.90 -39.73 -12.25
CA ASP A 46 6.89 -40.31 -13.12
C ASP A 46 7.19 -40.05 -14.61
N ASP A 47 7.83 -41.03 -15.24
CA ASP A 47 8.14 -41.04 -16.68
C ASP A 47 6.87 -41.01 -17.58
N GLN A 48 5.67 -41.24 -17.03
CA GLN A 48 4.40 -41.18 -17.76
C GLN A 48 3.65 -39.86 -17.56
N LEU A 49 4.23 -38.89 -16.87
CA LEU A 49 3.62 -37.57 -16.69
C LEU A 49 3.75 -36.75 -17.97
N TYR A 50 2.81 -36.96 -18.88
CA TYR A 50 2.71 -36.20 -20.12
C TYR A 50 2.12 -34.81 -19.89
N GLU A 51 2.28 -33.94 -20.89
CA GLU A 51 1.81 -32.55 -20.94
C GLU A 51 0.38 -32.35 -20.39
N ASP A 52 -0.60 -33.12 -20.86
CA ASP A 52 -1.99 -32.99 -20.43
C ASP A 52 -2.19 -33.34 -18.95
N GLN A 53 -1.47 -34.34 -18.46
CA GLN A 53 -1.52 -34.74 -17.05
C GLN A 53 -0.85 -33.70 -16.16
N LEU A 54 0.27 -33.12 -16.62
CA LEU A 54 0.92 -32.02 -15.93
C LEU A 54 0.00 -30.80 -15.82
N LYS A 55 -0.65 -30.40 -16.93
CA LYS A 55 -1.64 -29.31 -16.95
C LYS A 55 -2.79 -29.56 -15.98
N ALA A 56 -3.33 -30.78 -15.99
CA ALA A 56 -4.42 -31.16 -15.09
C ALA A 56 -3.98 -31.13 -13.62
N LYS A 57 -2.81 -31.71 -13.30
CA LYS A 57 -2.24 -31.72 -11.94
C LYS A 57 -1.99 -30.32 -11.43
N LEU A 58 -1.43 -29.43 -12.25
CA LEU A 58 -1.19 -28.04 -11.86
C LEU A 58 -2.49 -27.27 -11.61
N THR A 59 -3.49 -27.50 -12.47
CA THR A 59 -4.81 -26.87 -12.33
C THR A 59 -5.49 -27.30 -11.03
N ASP A 60 -5.47 -28.60 -10.71
CA ASP A 60 -6.04 -29.14 -9.48
C ASP A 60 -5.34 -28.58 -8.21
N ILE A 61 -4.01 -28.41 -8.25
CA ILE A 61 -3.28 -27.79 -7.14
C ILE A 61 -3.69 -26.33 -6.94
N LEU A 62 -3.76 -25.55 -8.03
CA LEU A 62 -4.13 -24.14 -7.97
C LEU A 62 -5.60 -23.95 -7.54
N GLU A 63 -6.50 -24.82 -8.00
CA GLU A 63 -7.90 -24.83 -7.57
C GLU A 63 -8.01 -25.11 -6.07
N LYS A 64 -7.29 -26.11 -5.54
CA LYS A 64 -7.27 -26.41 -4.10
C LYS A 64 -6.71 -25.26 -3.27
N GLU A 65 -5.62 -24.63 -3.72
CA GLU A 65 -5.06 -23.46 -3.04
C GLU A 65 -6.05 -22.29 -3.02
N TYR A 66 -6.80 -22.12 -4.11
CA TYR A 66 -7.83 -21.11 -4.21
C TYR A 66 -9.04 -21.42 -3.31
N GLU A 67 -9.51 -22.67 -3.27
CA GLU A 67 -10.58 -23.11 -2.38
C GLU A 67 -10.22 -22.87 -0.91
N ASN A 68 -9.01 -23.24 -0.50
CA ASN A 68 -8.51 -22.98 0.86
C ASN A 68 -8.52 -21.47 1.20
N LYS A 69 -8.17 -20.61 0.24
CA LYS A 69 -8.25 -19.15 0.40
C LYS A 69 -9.72 -18.68 0.47
N ALA A 70 -10.58 -19.22 -0.39
CA ALA A 70 -12.00 -18.87 -0.44
C ALA A 70 -12.70 -19.22 0.88
N GLU A 71 -12.42 -20.39 1.46
CA GLU A 71 -12.95 -20.79 2.76
C GLU A 71 -12.51 -19.85 3.89
N ALA A 72 -11.25 -19.41 3.88
CA ALA A 72 -10.74 -18.48 4.88
C ALA A 72 -11.37 -17.07 4.82
N VAL A 73 -11.86 -16.63 3.66
CA VAL A 73 -12.54 -15.33 3.49
C VAL A 73 -14.07 -15.44 3.64
N GLY A 74 -14.65 -16.58 3.25
CA GLY A 74 -16.09 -16.79 3.22
C GLY A 74 -16.82 -16.00 2.14
N GLU A 75 -18.03 -15.52 2.45
CA GLU A 75 -18.94 -14.88 1.48
C GLU A 75 -18.37 -13.64 0.78
N ASN A 76 -17.41 -12.95 1.41
CA ASN A 76 -16.76 -11.77 0.84
C ASN A 76 -15.87 -12.10 -0.37
N MET A 77 -15.47 -13.36 -0.57
CA MET A 77 -14.59 -13.75 -1.68
C MET A 77 -15.24 -13.47 -3.04
N ARG A 78 -16.53 -13.80 -3.20
CA ARG A 78 -17.25 -13.54 -4.47
C ARG A 78 -17.41 -12.06 -4.79
N LEU A 79 -17.63 -11.24 -3.77
CA LEU A 79 -17.68 -9.78 -3.94
C LEU A 79 -16.32 -9.24 -4.37
N PHE A 80 -15.25 -9.78 -3.76
CA PHE A 80 -13.88 -9.43 -4.09
C PHE A 80 -13.49 -9.84 -5.52
N GLU A 81 -13.77 -11.09 -5.92
CA GLU A 81 -13.57 -11.58 -7.30
C GLU A 81 -14.23 -10.64 -8.32
N LYS A 82 -15.51 -10.34 -8.10
CA LYS A 82 -16.28 -9.45 -8.97
C LYS A 82 -15.66 -8.06 -9.04
N GLN A 83 -15.29 -7.48 -7.90
CA GLN A 83 -14.72 -6.14 -7.85
C GLN A 83 -13.38 -6.07 -8.59
N ILE A 84 -12.48 -7.03 -8.34
CA ILE A 84 -11.18 -7.09 -9.01
C ILE A 84 -11.35 -7.30 -10.51
N THR A 85 -12.22 -8.23 -10.92
CA THR A 85 -12.45 -8.52 -12.34
C THR A 85 -12.99 -7.29 -13.07
N LEU A 86 -13.94 -6.57 -12.47
CA LEU A 86 -14.48 -5.34 -13.04
C LEU A 86 -13.42 -4.23 -13.11
N GLN A 87 -12.59 -4.09 -12.07
CA GLN A 87 -11.52 -3.09 -12.08
C GLN A 87 -10.48 -3.37 -13.18
N ILE A 88 -10.10 -4.63 -13.36
CA ILE A 88 -9.16 -5.03 -14.43
C ILE A 88 -9.81 -4.82 -15.80
N LEU A 89 -11.06 -5.24 -15.97
CA LEU A 89 -11.82 -5.05 -17.21
C LEU A 89 -11.91 -3.56 -17.59
N ASP A 90 -12.23 -2.69 -16.65
CA ASP A 90 -12.34 -1.25 -16.89
C ASP A 90 -11.00 -0.63 -17.32
N GLY A 91 -9.88 -1.10 -16.76
CA GLY A 91 -8.54 -0.66 -17.15
C GLY A 91 -8.21 -1.09 -18.58
N LEU A 92 -8.28 -2.40 -18.82
CA LEU A 92 -7.96 -2.99 -20.12
C LEU A 92 -8.88 -2.46 -21.23
N TRP A 93 -10.16 -2.25 -20.95
CA TRP A 93 -11.10 -1.70 -21.93
C TRP A 93 -10.77 -0.27 -22.34
N LYS A 94 -10.31 0.59 -21.41
CA LYS A 94 -9.87 1.95 -21.74
C LYS A 94 -8.65 1.93 -22.65
N ASP A 95 -7.69 1.05 -22.35
CA ASP A 95 -6.49 0.88 -23.18
C ASP A 95 -6.84 0.33 -24.56
N HIS A 96 -7.78 -0.61 -24.64
CA HIS A 96 -8.31 -1.12 -25.91
C HIS A 96 -8.97 0.00 -26.74
N LEU A 97 -9.81 0.85 -26.13
CA LEU A 97 -10.44 1.97 -26.82
C LEU A 97 -9.40 2.97 -27.36
N ALA A 98 -8.35 3.27 -26.59
CA ALA A 98 -7.24 4.11 -27.06
C ALA A 98 -6.52 3.46 -28.25
N THR A 99 -6.23 2.17 -28.17
CA THR A 99 -5.60 1.39 -29.25
C THR A 99 -6.47 1.36 -30.51
N MET A 100 -7.79 1.21 -30.36
CA MET A 100 -8.75 1.25 -31.48
C MET A 100 -8.79 2.63 -32.16
N ASP A 101 -8.68 3.72 -31.41
CA ASP A 101 -8.61 5.06 -32.00
C ASP A 101 -7.33 5.24 -32.83
N HIS A 102 -6.19 4.78 -32.31
CA HIS A 102 -4.92 4.76 -33.07
C HIS A 102 -5.01 3.90 -34.33
N LEU A 103 -5.59 2.70 -34.23
CA LEU A 103 -5.79 1.81 -35.37
C LEU A 103 -6.66 2.48 -36.46
N ARG A 104 -7.73 3.16 -36.04
CA ARG A 104 -8.63 3.87 -36.95
C ARG A 104 -7.92 5.02 -37.68
N GLN A 105 -7.02 5.73 -37.02
CA GLN A 105 -6.25 6.81 -37.64
C GLN A 105 -5.23 6.26 -38.67
N GLY A 106 -4.61 5.10 -38.39
CA GLY A 106 -3.59 4.48 -39.24
C GLY A 106 -4.11 3.65 -40.42
N ILE A 107 -5.39 3.25 -40.42
CA ILE A 107 -5.93 2.29 -41.41
C ILE A 107 -5.89 2.80 -42.85
N PHE A 108 -5.91 4.12 -43.05
CA PHE A 108 -5.88 4.74 -44.38
C PHE A 108 -4.55 4.55 -45.10
N LEU A 109 -3.45 4.29 -44.37
CA LEU A 109 -2.18 3.95 -45.01
C LEU A 109 -2.24 2.56 -45.66
N ARG A 110 -3.05 1.64 -45.13
CA ARG A 110 -3.18 0.28 -45.70
C ARG A 110 -4.01 0.24 -46.99
N SER A 111 -4.90 1.21 -47.22
CA SER A 111 -5.59 1.35 -48.51
C SER A 111 -4.65 1.65 -49.68
N TYR A 112 -3.46 2.21 -49.44
CA TYR A 112 -2.47 2.41 -50.50
C TYR A 112 -1.93 1.08 -51.06
N GLY A 113 -2.02 -0.02 -50.29
CA GLY A 113 -1.67 -1.36 -50.75
C GLY A 113 -2.79 -2.09 -51.51
N GLY A 114 -3.87 -1.41 -51.88
CA GLY A 114 -5.01 -2.00 -52.62
C GLY A 114 -5.92 -2.92 -51.80
N LYS A 115 -5.68 -3.05 -50.48
CA LYS A 115 -6.55 -3.80 -49.57
C LYS A 115 -7.74 -2.95 -49.11
N ASN A 116 -8.86 -3.59 -48.80
CA ASN A 116 -10.04 -2.88 -48.29
C ASN A 116 -9.84 -2.47 -46.83
N PRO A 117 -9.70 -1.15 -46.51
CA PRO A 117 -9.36 -0.71 -45.15
C PRO A 117 -10.44 -1.08 -44.12
N ARG A 118 -11.71 -1.19 -44.51
CA ARG A 118 -12.79 -1.60 -43.59
C ARG A 118 -12.65 -3.05 -43.16
N GLN A 119 -12.17 -3.93 -44.05
CA GLN A 119 -11.98 -5.35 -43.72
C GLN A 119 -10.73 -5.54 -42.87
N GLU A 120 -9.63 -4.86 -43.20
CA GLU A 120 -8.40 -4.88 -42.40
C GLU A 120 -8.64 -4.36 -40.99
N TYR A 121 -9.38 -3.26 -40.84
CA TYR A 121 -9.75 -2.73 -39.53
C TYR A 121 -10.49 -3.78 -38.70
N LYS A 122 -11.51 -4.44 -39.27
CA LYS A 122 -12.27 -5.47 -38.55
C LYS A 122 -11.40 -6.65 -38.12
N ARG A 123 -10.49 -7.10 -39.01
CA ARG A 123 -9.62 -8.25 -38.71
C ARG A 123 -8.67 -7.94 -37.57
N GLU A 124 -8.03 -6.77 -37.61
CA GLU A 124 -7.06 -6.35 -36.59
C GLU A 124 -7.74 -5.95 -35.28
N ALA A 125 -8.86 -5.24 -35.35
CA ALA A 125 -9.67 -4.92 -34.17
C ALA A 125 -10.14 -6.20 -33.45
N PHE A 126 -10.54 -7.22 -34.20
CA PHE A 126 -10.92 -8.50 -33.61
C PHE A 126 -9.73 -9.22 -32.97
N ALA A 127 -8.56 -9.25 -33.64
CA ALA A 127 -7.35 -9.83 -33.06
C ALA A 127 -6.95 -9.16 -31.73
N LEU A 128 -6.97 -7.83 -31.70
CA LEU A 128 -6.71 -7.04 -30.48
C LEU A 128 -7.77 -7.24 -29.40
N PHE A 129 -9.01 -7.57 -29.78
CA PHE A 129 -10.07 -7.89 -28.83
C PHE A 129 -9.89 -9.30 -28.24
N THR A 130 -9.44 -10.28 -29.03
CA THR A 130 -9.10 -11.60 -28.49
C THR A 130 -7.94 -11.50 -27.49
N GLU A 131 -6.88 -10.76 -27.86
CA GLU A 131 -5.74 -10.50 -26.97
C GLU A 131 -6.16 -9.80 -25.67
N LEU A 132 -7.10 -8.85 -25.75
CA LEU A 132 -7.69 -8.20 -24.58
C LEU A 132 -8.36 -9.21 -23.63
N LEU A 133 -9.13 -10.16 -24.17
CA LEU A 133 -9.82 -11.17 -23.36
C LEU A 133 -8.82 -12.12 -22.68
N ASP A 134 -7.78 -12.53 -23.41
CA ASP A 134 -6.71 -13.37 -22.86
C ASP A 134 -5.96 -12.63 -21.74
N HIS A 135 -5.65 -11.34 -21.95
CA HIS A 135 -4.98 -10.51 -20.94
C HIS A 135 -5.85 -10.31 -19.71
N LEU A 136 -7.16 -10.07 -19.89
CA LEU A 136 -8.13 -9.98 -18.79
C LEU A 136 -8.12 -11.25 -17.93
N GLN A 137 -8.17 -12.43 -18.56
CA GLN A 137 -8.13 -13.69 -17.84
C GLN A 137 -6.82 -13.87 -17.07
N ARG A 138 -5.67 -13.62 -17.72
CA ARG A 138 -4.34 -13.75 -17.09
C ARG A 138 -4.16 -12.81 -15.91
N GLU A 139 -4.50 -11.53 -16.05
CA GLU A 139 -4.40 -10.55 -14.97
C GLU A 139 -5.35 -10.87 -13.82
N ALA A 140 -6.59 -11.29 -14.12
CA ALA A 140 -7.55 -11.66 -13.08
C ALA A 140 -7.03 -12.83 -12.23
N ILE A 141 -6.57 -13.90 -12.87
CA ILE A 141 -6.02 -15.06 -12.16
C ILE A 141 -4.75 -14.67 -11.40
N LYS A 142 -3.83 -13.93 -12.02
CA LYS A 142 -2.59 -13.47 -11.36
C LYS A 142 -2.88 -12.69 -10.09
N VAL A 143 -3.78 -11.71 -10.15
CA VAL A 143 -4.16 -10.91 -8.97
C VAL A 143 -4.80 -11.81 -7.92
N LEU A 144 -5.79 -12.64 -8.28
CA LEU A 144 -6.47 -13.55 -7.35
C LEU A 144 -5.50 -14.52 -6.66
N SER A 145 -4.53 -15.05 -7.39
CA SER A 145 -3.52 -15.96 -6.84
C SER A 145 -2.56 -15.25 -5.87
N HIS A 146 -2.21 -13.98 -6.13
CA HIS A 146 -1.34 -13.17 -5.29
C HIS A 146 -1.99 -12.62 -4.03
N VAL A 147 -3.32 -12.63 -3.93
CA VAL A 147 -4.02 -12.14 -2.75
C VAL A 147 -3.62 -12.95 -1.52
N LYS A 148 -2.97 -12.25 -0.58
CA LYS A 148 -2.72 -12.76 0.77
C LYS A 148 -3.83 -12.26 1.68
N ILE A 149 -4.60 -13.20 2.20
CA ILE A 149 -5.58 -12.91 3.24
C ILE A 149 -4.76 -12.55 4.48
N ARG A 150 -4.84 -11.29 4.91
CA ARG A 150 -4.40 -10.93 6.27
C ARG A 150 -5.41 -11.56 7.23
N GLN A 151 -5.17 -12.81 7.60
CA GLN A 151 -5.62 -13.25 8.91
C GLN A 151 -4.92 -12.33 9.92
N GLU A 152 -5.67 -11.67 10.79
CA GLU A 152 -5.06 -10.96 11.90
C GLU A 152 -4.27 -11.99 12.71
N ASP A 153 -2.96 -12.04 12.51
CA ASP A 153 -2.08 -12.90 13.25
C ASP A 153 -2.29 -12.59 14.74
N PRO A 154 -2.51 -13.57 15.63
CA PRO A 154 -2.64 -13.32 17.06
C PRO A 154 -1.51 -12.42 17.59
N ALA A 155 -0.30 -12.48 17.00
CA ALA A 155 0.79 -11.56 17.31
C ALA A 155 0.45 -10.08 17.00
N ASP A 156 -0.12 -9.78 15.83
CA ASP A 156 -0.54 -8.43 15.43
C ASP A 156 -1.72 -7.93 16.28
N ALA A 157 -2.62 -8.83 16.70
CA ALA A 157 -3.71 -8.49 17.61
C ALA A 157 -3.20 -8.17 19.04
N ILE A 158 -2.19 -8.91 19.52
CA ILE A 158 -1.53 -8.68 20.82
C ILE A 158 -0.73 -7.37 20.77
N GLU A 159 0.04 -7.12 19.71
CA GLU A 159 0.81 -5.89 19.51
C GLU A 159 -0.10 -4.65 19.47
N ARG A 160 -1.25 -4.76 18.78
CA ARG A 160 -2.26 -3.70 18.70
C ARG A 160 -2.88 -3.42 20.08
N LYS A 161 -3.28 -4.45 20.81
CA LYS A 161 -3.77 -4.31 22.20
C LYS A 161 -2.73 -3.68 23.11
N ARG A 162 -1.47 -4.12 23.04
CA ARG A 162 -0.37 -3.56 23.84
C ARG A 162 -0.13 -2.08 23.52
N ARG A 163 -0.24 -1.69 22.24
CA ARG A 163 -0.10 -0.30 21.80
C ARG A 163 -1.28 0.57 22.25
N GLU A 164 -2.49 0.03 22.24
CA GLU A 164 -3.69 0.69 22.76
C GLU A 164 -3.65 0.87 24.28
N GLU A 165 -3.17 -0.14 25.01
CA GLU A 165 -2.93 -0.08 26.47
C GLU A 165 -1.88 0.97 26.81
N ALA A 166 -0.73 0.97 26.13
CA ALA A 166 0.31 1.99 26.33
C ALA A 166 -0.17 3.41 25.98
N ALA A 167 -1.03 3.55 24.96
CA ALA A 167 -1.64 4.83 24.62
C ALA A 167 -2.65 5.29 25.70
N ARG A 168 -3.45 4.37 26.25
CA ARG A 168 -4.37 4.64 27.37
C ARG A 168 -3.63 5.04 28.64
N GLU A 169 -2.56 4.34 29.00
CA GLU A 169 -1.72 4.69 30.15
C GLU A 169 -1.15 6.11 29.99
N LYS A 170 -0.61 6.44 28.82
CA LYS A 170 -0.08 7.79 28.53
C LYS A 170 -1.15 8.88 28.63
N MET A 171 -2.40 8.61 28.23
CA MET A 171 -3.51 9.55 28.42
C MET A 171 -3.93 9.69 29.89
N ASN A 172 -3.90 8.61 30.69
CA ASN A 172 -4.19 8.67 32.12
C ASN A 172 -3.16 9.50 32.90
N PHE A 173 -1.87 9.38 32.59
CA PHE A 173 -0.83 10.19 33.24
C PHE A 173 -1.03 11.70 33.01
N GLN A 174 -1.49 12.11 31.81
CA GLN A 174 -1.79 13.51 31.52
C GLN A 174 -3.01 14.04 32.29
N HIS A 175 -4.02 13.19 32.51
CA HIS A 175 -5.20 13.60 33.27
C HIS A 175 -4.91 13.70 34.78
N GLN A 176 -4.01 12.86 35.31
CA GLN A 176 -3.63 12.86 36.72
C GLN A 176 -2.77 14.08 37.10
N GLU A 177 -1.89 14.55 36.21
CA GLU A 177 -1.10 15.78 36.44
C GLU A 177 -1.99 17.03 36.50
N VAL A 178 -3.06 17.09 35.69
CA VAL A 178 -4.00 18.23 35.71
C VAL A 178 -4.87 18.22 36.97
N SER A 179 -5.31 17.05 37.44
CA SER A 179 -6.08 16.93 38.69
C SER A 179 -5.24 17.24 39.94
N ALA A 180 -3.96 16.85 39.98
CA ALA A 180 -3.08 17.15 41.12
C ALA A 180 -2.72 18.64 41.28
N LEU A 181 -2.81 19.42 40.18
CA LEU A 181 -2.60 20.87 40.19
C LEU A 181 -3.88 21.66 40.51
N SER A 182 -5.05 21.03 40.42
CA SER A 182 -6.36 21.67 40.65
C SER A 182 -6.91 21.51 42.08
N ASP A 183 -6.43 20.53 42.86
CA ASP A 183 -6.89 20.27 44.23
C ASP A 183 -6.12 21.04 45.33
N GLY A 184 -5.18 21.92 44.96
CA GLY A 184 -4.29 22.61 45.89
C GLY A 184 -4.54 24.10 46.12
N ALA A 185 -5.61 24.69 45.57
CA ALA A 185 -5.75 26.16 45.47
C ALA A 185 -7.00 26.76 46.13
N GLU A 186 -7.58 26.12 47.16
CA GLU A 186 -8.64 26.74 47.96
C GLU A 186 -8.51 26.42 49.47
N ALA A 187 -7.57 27.06 50.17
CA ALA A 187 -7.67 27.29 51.61
C ALA A 187 -6.68 28.37 52.11
N GLY A 188 -7.21 29.54 52.49
CA GLY A 188 -6.76 30.26 53.68
C GLY A 188 -5.50 31.11 53.59
N ALA A 189 -5.63 32.31 53.03
CA ALA A 189 -4.75 33.44 53.36
C ALA A 189 -5.14 34.01 54.75
N ALA A 190 -4.28 33.87 55.77
CA ALA A 190 -4.26 34.75 56.93
C ALA A 190 -2.96 34.63 57.76
N ALA A 191 -2.34 35.80 58.00
CA ALA A 191 -1.54 36.18 59.17
C ALA A 191 -0.13 35.60 59.40
N ALA A 192 0.84 36.33 58.86
CA ALA A 192 1.89 37.08 59.58
C ALA A 192 2.52 36.55 60.90
N GLN A 193 3.86 36.39 60.81
CA GLN A 193 4.93 36.78 61.75
C GLN A 193 5.17 35.98 63.05
N GLY A 194 6.38 35.42 63.17
CA GLY A 194 7.08 35.29 64.46
C GLY A 194 8.15 34.20 64.59
N GLN A 195 9.41 34.55 64.27
CA GLN A 195 10.65 34.16 64.98
C GLN A 195 11.07 32.67 65.14
N GLY A 196 12.21 32.33 64.52
CA GLY A 196 13.41 31.98 65.29
C GLY A 196 13.96 30.53 65.25
N ALA A 197 15.18 30.42 64.69
CA ALA A 197 16.33 29.60 65.13
C ALA A 197 16.58 28.16 64.59
N GLY A 198 17.83 27.96 64.12
CA GLY A 198 18.58 26.67 64.06
C GLY A 198 18.72 26.06 62.66
N GLN A 199 19.85 26.28 61.94
CA GLN A 199 21.00 25.36 61.77
C GLN A 199 20.63 23.97 61.21
N GLN A 200 21.29 23.34 60.23
CA GLN A 200 22.54 23.51 59.47
C GLN A 200 22.54 22.37 58.42
N GLY A 201 23.16 22.55 57.25
CA GLY A 201 23.65 21.42 56.42
C GLY A 201 23.37 21.51 54.92
N ASN A 202 24.40 21.87 54.16
CA ASN A 202 24.46 21.89 52.69
C ASN A 202 24.55 20.45 52.12
N PRO A 203 24.16 20.16 50.86
CA PRO A 203 25.10 20.39 49.76
C PRO A 203 24.49 20.87 48.41
N GLN A 204 25.21 21.81 47.79
CA GLN A 204 25.60 21.83 46.38
C GLN A 204 24.52 22.00 45.27
N GLN A 205 24.07 23.25 45.11
CA GLN A 205 24.22 24.08 43.89
C GLN A 205 23.82 23.50 42.51
N GLN A 206 22.58 23.79 42.10
CA GLN A 206 22.18 23.89 40.68
C GLN A 206 21.54 25.27 40.47
N SER A 207 22.21 26.16 39.73
CA SER A 207 21.71 27.50 39.43
C SER A 207 20.54 27.43 38.45
N LYS A 208 19.31 27.56 38.96
CA LYS A 208 18.11 27.80 38.14
C LYS A 208 18.18 29.23 37.58
N GLN A 209 18.43 29.36 36.28
CA GLN A 209 18.22 30.62 35.56
C GLN A 209 16.70 30.87 35.50
N SER A 210 16.24 32.01 36.04
CA SER A 210 14.86 32.46 35.88
C SER A 210 14.66 33.04 34.47
N PRO A 211 13.47 32.87 33.85
CA PRO A 211 13.18 33.46 32.54
C PRO A 211 13.14 34.99 32.64
N PHE A 212 13.84 35.68 31.73
CA PHE A 212 13.82 37.13 31.63
C PHE A 212 12.47 37.63 31.12
N VAL A 213 11.72 38.33 31.97
CA VAL A 213 10.52 39.08 31.58
C VAL A 213 10.96 40.42 31.00
N ARG A 214 10.55 40.72 29.76
CA ARG A 214 10.87 41.99 29.09
C ARG A 214 9.97 43.11 29.63
N ASP A 215 10.56 44.20 30.08
CA ASP A 215 9.85 45.39 30.57
C ASP A 215 9.12 46.21 29.48
N VAL A 216 9.29 45.88 28.19
CA VAL A 216 8.73 46.67 27.08
C VAL A 216 7.76 45.82 26.24
N PRO A 217 6.54 46.32 25.95
CA PRO A 217 5.57 45.61 25.13
C PRO A 217 6.12 45.29 23.73
N LYS A 218 5.75 44.12 23.20
CA LYS A 218 6.19 43.66 21.88
C LYS A 218 5.55 44.52 20.79
N VAL A 219 6.28 45.48 20.26
CA VAL A 219 5.83 46.37 19.17
C VAL A 219 5.63 45.57 17.89
N GLY A 220 4.44 45.66 17.29
CA GLY A 220 4.09 44.99 16.04
C GLY A 220 4.73 45.64 14.82
N ARG A 221 4.89 44.86 13.73
CA ARG A 221 5.61 45.29 12.52
C ARG A 221 5.06 46.58 11.87
N ASN A 222 3.77 46.87 12.05
CA ASN A 222 3.11 48.05 11.50
C ASN A 222 2.84 49.18 12.53
N ASP A 223 3.20 48.98 13.80
CA ASP A 223 2.94 49.95 14.88
C ASP A 223 3.88 51.15 14.80
N PRO A 224 3.51 52.30 15.38
CA PRO A 224 4.41 53.46 15.45
C PRO A 224 5.71 53.08 16.15
N CYS A 225 6.84 53.46 15.54
CA CYS A 225 8.16 53.10 16.03
C CYS A 225 8.46 53.81 17.37
N PRO A 226 8.92 53.10 18.42
CA PRO A 226 9.11 53.65 19.76
C PRO A 226 10.24 54.69 19.87
N CYS A 227 11.00 54.93 18.79
CA CYS A 227 12.01 56.00 18.73
C CYS A 227 11.42 57.40 18.53
N GLY A 228 10.09 57.54 18.45
CA GLY A 228 9.41 58.84 18.29
C GLY A 228 9.47 59.43 16.88
N SER A 229 9.94 58.68 15.88
CA SER A 229 10.13 59.18 14.51
C SER A 229 8.85 59.36 13.68
N GLY A 230 7.68 59.00 14.23
CA GLY A 230 6.37 59.08 13.55
C GLY A 230 6.15 58.05 12.42
N LYS A 231 7.12 57.17 12.13
CA LYS A 231 7.03 56.15 11.06
C LYS A 231 6.65 54.77 11.63
N LYS A 232 6.06 53.90 10.80
CA LYS A 232 5.75 52.50 11.17
C LYS A 232 7.05 51.70 11.39
N TYR A 233 7.05 50.78 12.36
CA TYR A 233 8.25 50.05 12.81
C TYR A 233 9.02 49.38 11.67
N LYS A 234 8.34 48.69 10.74
CA LYS A 234 8.97 48.06 9.56
C LYS A 234 9.69 48.99 8.59
N GLN A 235 9.39 50.29 8.62
CA GLN A 235 10.03 51.29 7.76
C GLN A 235 11.13 52.07 8.50
N CYS A 236 11.34 51.79 9.78
CA CYS A 236 12.36 52.40 10.62
C CYS A 236 13.26 51.31 11.20
N HIS A 237 13.21 51.06 12.51
CA HIS A 237 14.08 50.08 13.19
C HIS A 237 13.81 48.61 12.83
N GLY A 238 12.64 48.31 12.26
CA GLY A 238 12.29 46.99 11.75
C GLY A 238 12.51 46.84 10.24
N LYS A 239 13.24 47.76 9.60
CA LYS A 239 13.57 47.69 8.17
C LYS A 239 14.72 46.70 7.98
N ILE A 240 14.42 45.58 7.34
CA ILE A 240 15.41 44.60 6.91
C ILE A 240 15.93 45.09 5.56
N ALA A 241 17.26 45.18 5.40
CA ALA A 241 17.90 45.56 4.15
C ALA A 241 17.70 44.47 3.08
#